data_AF-A0A9D8XG18-F1
#
_entry.id   AF-A0A9D8XG18-F1
#
_cell.length_a   1.000
_cell.length_b   1.000
_cell.length_c   1.000
_cell.angle_alpha   90.00
_cell.angle_beta   90.00
_cell.angle_gamma   90.00
#
_symmetry.space_group_name_H-M   'P 1'
#
loop_
_entity.id
_entity.type
_entity.pdbx_description
1 polymer ?
#
loop_
_entity_poly.entity_id
_entity_poly.type
_entity_poly.pdbx_seq_one_letter_code
_entity_poly.pdbx_strand_id
1 'polypeptide(L)'
;MENAIFVKDACFYVKNGQVAVSVDEENTILADRAVYDGKNTLLLAGVDNKVFAVQNIVPEVRSILKNAGEVMVILEKDNEIAGAYELPLEYNEKLDFEDNFASEAKEFCEFVIELATS
;
A
#
# COMPACT_ATOMS: atom_id res chain seq x y z
N MET A 1 -13.09 -10.06 7.38
CA MET A 1 -12.68 -9.97 5.96
C MET A 1 -11.81 -11.20 5.68
N GLU A 2 -12.38 -12.31 5.23
CA GLU A 2 -11.63 -13.58 5.07
C GLU A 2 -10.93 -13.73 3.70
N ASN A 3 -11.03 -12.75 2.78
CA ASN A 3 -10.61 -12.93 1.37
C ASN A 3 -9.70 -11.81 0.81
N ALA A 4 -8.99 -11.04 1.66
CA ALA A 4 -8.03 -10.06 1.16
C ALA A 4 -6.71 -10.74 0.74
N ILE A 5 -6.20 -10.42 -0.45
CA ILE A 5 -4.92 -10.87 -0.97
C ILE A 5 -3.86 -9.85 -0.57
N PHE A 6 -2.89 -10.24 0.25
CA PHE A 6 -1.83 -9.35 0.70
C PHE A 6 -0.77 -9.17 -0.39
N VAL A 7 -0.51 -7.92 -0.77
CA VAL A 7 0.55 -7.56 -1.70
C VAL A 7 1.86 -7.51 -0.92
N LYS A 8 2.83 -8.33 -1.32
CA LYS A 8 4.13 -8.44 -0.62
C LYS A 8 5.10 -7.33 -1.00
N ASP A 9 5.16 -7.03 -2.29
CA ASP A 9 6.11 -6.07 -2.84
C ASP A 9 5.32 -4.87 -3.36
N ALA A 10 5.21 -3.85 -2.50
CA ALA A 10 4.58 -2.58 -2.84
C ALA A 10 5.43 -1.41 -2.37
N CYS A 11 5.59 -0.40 -3.23
CA CYS A 11 6.32 0.81 -2.90
C CYS A 11 5.40 2.02 -2.97
N PHE A 12 5.49 2.91 -1.96
CA PHE A 12 4.79 4.17 -1.97
C PHE A 12 5.71 5.29 -2.43
N TYR A 13 5.23 6.08 -3.39
CA TYR A 13 5.89 7.26 -3.91
C TYR A 13 5.07 8.49 -3.57
N VAL A 14 5.75 9.54 -3.12
CA VAL A 14 5.11 10.81 -2.78
C VAL A 14 5.72 11.91 -3.61
N LYS A 15 4.86 12.70 -4.27
CA LYS A 15 5.28 13.90 -5.00
C LYS A 15 4.19 14.95 -4.97
N ASN A 16 4.51 16.18 -4.56
CA ASN A 16 3.56 17.30 -4.54
C ASN A 16 2.25 17.01 -3.78
N GLY A 17 2.31 16.22 -2.70
CA GLY A 17 1.11 15.83 -1.94
C GLY A 17 0.24 14.76 -2.60
N GLN A 18 0.68 14.18 -3.72
CA GLN A 18 0.06 13.02 -4.35
C GLN A 18 0.81 11.75 -3.96
N VAL A 19 0.08 10.64 -3.90
CA VAL A 19 0.61 9.31 -3.59
C VAL A 19 0.43 8.41 -4.81
N ALA A 20 1.51 7.73 -5.19
CA ALA A 20 1.44 6.56 -6.05
C ALA A 20 1.84 5.32 -5.24
N VAL A 21 1.21 4.19 -5.54
CA VAL A 21 1.59 2.88 -5.01
C VAL A 21 1.96 2.00 -6.19
N SER A 22 3.20 1.50 -6.22
CA SER A 22 3.54 0.42 -7.15
C SER A 22 3.21 -0.92 -6.54
N VAL A 23 2.75 -1.83 -7.38
CA VAL A 23 2.40 -3.20 -7.05
C VAL A 23 2.80 -4.11 -8.20
N ASP A 24 3.23 -5.32 -7.89
CA ASP A 24 3.58 -6.32 -8.91
C ASP A 24 2.35 -6.70 -9.77
N GLU A 25 2.51 -6.63 -11.09
CA GLU A 25 1.51 -6.99 -12.12
C GLU A 25 1.07 -8.45 -12.00
N GLU A 26 1.90 -9.36 -11.46
CA GLU A 26 1.53 -10.78 -11.25
C GLU A 26 0.24 -10.92 -10.42
N ASN A 27 -0.08 -9.93 -9.58
CA ASN A 27 -1.29 -9.91 -8.78
C ASN A 27 -2.57 -9.64 -9.59
N THR A 28 -2.45 -9.26 -10.88
CA THR A 28 -3.56 -8.90 -11.79
C THR A 28 -4.60 -8.02 -11.08
N ILE A 29 -4.16 -6.83 -10.69
CA ILE A 29 -4.98 -5.91 -9.88
C ILE A 29 -5.82 -5.06 -10.82
N LEU A 30 -7.13 -5.36 -10.85
CA LEU A 30 -8.15 -4.52 -11.49
C LEU A 30 -9.04 -3.95 -10.41
N ALA A 31 -8.68 -2.75 -9.95
CA ALA A 31 -9.40 -2.01 -8.92
C ALA A 31 -10.21 -0.84 -9.50
N ASP A 32 -11.34 -0.53 -8.88
CA ASP A 32 -12.16 0.64 -9.22
C ASP A 32 -12.14 1.72 -8.13
N ARG A 33 -11.69 1.37 -6.93
CA ARG A 33 -11.47 2.29 -5.80
C ARG A 33 -10.38 1.80 -4.88
N ALA A 34 -9.82 2.73 -4.14
CA ALA A 34 -8.92 2.47 -3.02
C ALA A 34 -9.60 2.86 -1.70
N VAL A 35 -9.33 2.11 -0.63
CA VAL A 35 -9.83 2.40 0.72
C VAL A 35 -8.68 2.38 1.70
N TYR A 36 -8.39 3.52 2.32
CA TYR A 36 -7.37 3.63 3.36
C TYR A 36 -8.01 3.52 4.75
N ASP A 37 -7.44 2.65 5.59
CA ASP A 37 -7.94 2.37 6.94
C ASP A 37 -7.64 3.48 7.97
N GLY A 38 -6.87 4.50 7.57
CA GLY A 38 -6.42 5.56 8.46
C GLY A 38 -5.23 5.22 9.34
N LYS A 39 -4.72 3.99 9.26
CA LYS A 39 -3.57 3.46 9.99
C LYS A 39 -2.46 3.03 9.01
N ASN A 40 -2.37 1.77 8.65
CA ASN A 40 -1.23 1.22 7.91
C ASN A 40 -1.62 0.43 6.65
N THR A 41 -2.90 0.36 6.31
CA THR A 41 -3.40 -0.53 5.27
C THR A 41 -4.20 0.23 4.23
N LEU A 42 -3.80 0.07 2.96
CA LEU A 42 -4.53 0.53 1.78
C LEU A 42 -5.14 -0.70 1.09
N LEU A 43 -6.46 -0.70 0.93
CA LEU A 43 -7.18 -1.71 0.19
C LEU A 43 -7.40 -1.25 -1.24
N LEU A 44 -7.06 -2.09 -2.23
CA LEU A 44 -7.45 -1.91 -3.63
C LEU A 44 -8.64 -2.85 -3.88
N ALA A 45 -9.84 -2.27 -3.96
CA ALA A 45 -11.08 -3.03 -4.13
C ALA A 45 -11.35 -3.25 -5.62
N GLY A 46 -11.48 -4.52 -6.00
CA GLY A 46 -11.54 -4.97 -7.38
C GLY A 46 -12.94 -5.22 -7.93
N VAL A 47 -13.02 -5.22 -9.27
CA VAL A 47 -14.25 -5.44 -10.05
C VAL A 47 -14.85 -6.84 -9.82
N ASP A 48 -14.01 -7.84 -9.49
CA ASP A 48 -14.41 -9.24 -9.27
C ASP A 48 -14.57 -9.63 -7.79
N ASN A 49 -14.91 -8.68 -6.91
CA ASN A 49 -14.93 -8.86 -5.45
C ASN A 49 -13.58 -9.27 -4.82
N LYS A 50 -12.48 -9.19 -5.58
CA LYS A 50 -11.12 -9.34 -5.03
C LYS A 50 -10.75 -8.06 -4.29
N VAL A 51 -10.08 -8.21 -3.15
CA VAL A 51 -9.54 -7.09 -2.39
C VAL A 51 -8.07 -7.36 -2.21
N PHE A 52 -7.24 -6.40 -2.61
CA PHE A 52 -5.80 -6.46 -2.39
C PHE A 52 -5.44 -5.55 -1.24
N ALA A 53 -4.70 -6.05 -0.26
CA ALA A 53 -4.27 -5.29 0.89
C ALA A 53 -2.78 -4.96 0.76
N VAL A 54 -2.47 -3.66 0.74
CA VAL A 54 -1.12 -3.12 0.81
C VAL A 54 -0.90 -2.61 2.23
N GLN A 55 0.00 -3.23 2.96
CA GLN A 55 0.24 -2.94 4.38
C GLN A 55 1.54 -2.15 4.60
N ASN A 56 1.83 -1.85 5.87
CA ASN A 56 3.09 -1.24 6.29
C ASN A 56 3.38 0.12 5.69
N ILE A 57 2.32 0.90 5.46
CA ILE A 57 2.43 2.28 5.02
C ILE A 57 3.22 3.08 6.06
N VAL A 58 4.25 3.79 5.62
CA VAL A 58 5.11 4.61 6.50
C VAL A 58 4.38 5.89 6.97
N PRO A 59 4.69 6.44 8.16
CA PRO A 59 3.98 7.59 8.72
C PRO A 59 3.85 8.83 7.82
N GLU A 60 4.86 9.11 7.01
CA GLU A 60 4.84 10.23 6.06
C GLU A 60 3.71 10.06 5.04
N VAL A 61 3.62 8.89 4.42
CA VAL A 61 2.58 8.56 3.43
C VAL A 61 1.19 8.56 4.07
N ARG A 62 1.06 8.04 5.30
CA ARG A 62 -0.21 8.03 6.06
C ARG A 62 -0.81 9.42 6.20
N SER A 63 0.02 10.44 6.45
CA SER A 63 -0.43 11.82 6.65
C SER A 63 -1.04 12.41 5.37
N ILE A 64 -0.52 12.00 4.22
CA ILE A 64 -0.95 12.46 2.91
C ILE A 64 -2.23 11.74 2.49
N LEU A 65 -2.27 10.41 2.64
CA LEU A 65 -3.44 9.58 2.30
C LEU A 65 -4.72 10.02 3.03
N LYS A 66 -4.62 10.57 4.26
CA LYS A 66 -5.78 11.11 4.99
C LYS A 66 -6.50 12.24 4.25
N ASN A 67 -5.78 12.98 3.43
CA ASN A 67 -6.28 14.15 2.70
C ASN A 67 -6.28 13.94 1.19
N ALA A 68 -5.80 12.79 0.72
CA ALA A 68 -5.77 12.47 -0.69
C ALA A 68 -7.19 12.09 -1.14
N GLY A 69 -7.64 12.67 -2.25
CA GLY A 69 -8.90 12.27 -2.91
C GLY A 69 -8.72 11.09 -3.86
N GLU A 70 -7.48 10.79 -4.22
CA GLU A 70 -7.11 9.77 -5.20
C GLU A 70 -5.73 9.17 -4.87
N VAL A 71 -5.46 8.00 -5.43
CA VAL A 71 -4.14 7.36 -5.42
C VAL A 71 -3.85 6.82 -6.81
N MET A 72 -2.63 7.01 -7.29
CA MET A 72 -2.18 6.39 -8.53
C MET A 72 -1.70 4.96 -8.22
N VAL A 73 -2.25 3.97 -8.90
CA VAL A 73 -1.75 2.60 -8.86
C VAL A 73 -0.85 2.39 -10.07
N ILE A 74 0.38 1.96 -9.81
CA ILE A 74 1.37 1.62 -10.84
C ILE A 74 1.52 0.11 -10.84
N LEU A 75 1.29 -0.52 -11.98
CA LEU A 75 1.56 -1.94 -12.19
C LEU A 75 3.00 -2.08 -12.67
N GLU A 76 3.82 -2.80 -11.92
CA GLU A 76 5.22 -3.07 -12.24
C GLU A 76 5.39 -4.53 -12.67
N LYS A 77 6.19 -4.75 -13.71
CA LYS A 77 6.59 -6.09 -14.15
C LYS A 77 8.04 -6.05 -14.57
N ASP A 78 8.85 -6.96 -14.07
CA ASP A 78 10.29 -7.04 -14.38
C ASP A 78 11.04 -5.71 -14.13
N ASN A 79 10.60 -4.92 -13.13
CA ASN A 79 11.06 -3.56 -12.82
C ASN A 79 10.76 -2.48 -13.89
N GLU A 80 9.81 -2.75 -14.79
CA GLU A 80 9.27 -1.77 -15.73
C GLU A 80 7.82 -1.43 -15.39
N ILE A 81 7.38 -0.22 -15.74
CA ILE A 81 5.98 0.19 -15.59
C ILE A 81 5.18 -0.46 -16.72
N ALA A 82 4.38 -1.47 -16.38
CA ALA A 82 3.45 -2.13 -17.29
C ALA A 82 2.17 -1.29 -17.53
N GLY A 83 1.77 -0.51 -16.52
CA GLY A 83 0.62 0.38 -16.61
C GLY A 83 0.46 1.25 -15.37
N ALA A 84 -0.39 2.27 -15.47
CA ALA A 84 -0.77 3.09 -14.33
C ALA A 84 -2.20 3.62 -14.50
N TYR A 85 -2.91 3.76 -13.39
CA TYR A 85 -4.26 4.32 -13.37
C TYR A 85 -4.55 4.99 -12.03
N GLU A 86 -5.43 5.98 -12.04
CA GLU A 86 -5.85 6.72 -10.85
C GLU A 86 -7.12 6.10 -10.27
N LEU A 87 -7.13 5.91 -8.95
CA LEU A 87 -8.28 5.41 -8.21
C LEU A 87 -8.80 6.46 -7.24
N PRO A 88 -10.12 6.65 -7.13
CA PRO A 88 -10.68 7.43 -6.03
C PRO A 88 -10.31 6.76 -4.70
N LEU A 89 -9.93 7.58 -3.72
CA LEU A 89 -9.53 7.13 -2.40
C LEU A 89 -10.63 7.44 -1.37
N GLU A 90 -11.09 6.40 -0.68
CA GLU A 90 -12.00 6.51 0.46
C GLU A 90 -11.23 6.35 1.78
N TYR A 91 -11.51 7.20 2.76
CA TYR A 91 -11.01 7.05 4.12
C TYR A 91 -12.03 6.28 4.96
N ASN A 92 -11.62 5.15 5.57
CA ASN A 92 -12.50 4.32 6.39
C ASN A 92 -11.79 3.75 7.64
N GLU A 93 -11.86 4.49 8.74
CA GLU A 93 -11.29 4.09 10.03
C GLU A 93 -11.96 2.86 10.70
N LYS A 94 -13.10 2.40 10.18
CA LYS A 94 -13.82 1.24 10.74
C LYS A 94 -13.25 -0.10 10.30
N LEU A 95 -12.30 -0.12 9.35
CA LEU A 95 -11.66 -1.34 8.88
C LEU A 95 -10.78 -2.00 9.96
N ASP A 96 -10.28 -1.20 10.90
CA ASP A 96 -9.58 -1.62 12.14
C ASP A 96 -8.48 -2.68 11.96
N PHE A 97 -7.69 -2.59 10.88
CA PHE A 97 -6.50 -3.42 10.74
C PHE A 97 -5.47 -3.12 11.85
N GLU A 98 -4.65 -4.11 12.17
CA GLU A 98 -3.57 -3.99 13.15
C GLU A 98 -2.45 -3.09 12.60
N ASP A 99 -2.01 -2.12 13.41
CA ASP A 99 -0.89 -1.25 13.07
C ASP A 99 0.42 -1.80 13.66
N ASN A 100 0.94 -2.85 13.02
CA ASN A 100 2.19 -3.51 13.45
C ASN A 100 3.45 -2.84 12.89
N PHE A 101 3.31 -1.74 12.14
CA PHE A 101 4.41 -1.07 11.47
C PHE A 101 5.56 -0.69 12.41
N ALA A 102 5.25 -0.21 13.62
CA ALA A 102 6.29 0.20 14.57
C ALA A 102 7.18 -0.98 15.02
N SER A 103 6.58 -2.16 15.22
CA SER A 103 7.29 -3.37 15.60
C SER A 103 8.11 -3.90 14.41
N GLU A 104 7.50 -3.99 13.23
CA GLU A 104 8.14 -4.50 12.01
C GLU A 104 9.29 -3.60 11.54
N ALA A 105 9.11 -2.27 11.59
CA ALA A 105 10.17 -1.32 11.26
C ALA A 105 11.35 -1.42 12.23
N LYS A 106 11.09 -1.71 13.50
CA LYS A 106 12.15 -1.90 14.52
C LYS A 106 12.93 -3.18 14.23
N GLU A 107 12.25 -4.31 14.00
CA GLU A 107 12.88 -5.59 13.66
C GLU A 107 13.75 -5.47 12.40
N PHE A 108 13.26 -4.76 11.38
CA PHE A 108 14.04 -4.49 10.17
C PHE A 108 15.31 -3.68 10.46
N CYS A 109 15.20 -2.61 11.27
CA CYS A 109 16.36 -1.82 11.66
C CYS A 109 17.41 -2.66 12.42
N GLU A 110 16.96 -3.50 13.36
CA GLU A 110 17.84 -4.38 14.13
C GLU A 110 18.57 -5.38 13.22
N PHE A 111 17.86 -6.01 12.28
CA PHE A 111 18.42 -6.91 11.28
C PHE A 111 19.49 -6.24 10.39
N VAL A 112 19.23 -5.02 9.90
CA VAL A 112 20.19 -4.27 9.07
C VAL A 112 21.45 -3.91 9.87
N ILE A 113 21.31 -3.56 11.15
CA ILE A 113 22.45 -3.27 12.04
C ILE A 113 23.30 -4.52 12.27
N GLU A 114 22.69 -5.68 12.50
CA GLU A 114 23.40 -6.95 12.64
C GLU A 114 24.21 -7.29 11.38
N LEU A 115 23.60 -7.18 10.19
CA LEU A 115 24.29 -7.39 8.91
C LEU A 115 25.47 -6.44 8.68
N ALA A 116 25.37 -5.19 9.14
CA ALA A 116 26.42 -4.20 8.98
C ALA A 116 27.60 -4.38 9.96
N THR A 117 27.43 -5.20 11.00
CA THR A 117 28.41 -5.42 12.07
C THR A 117 29.01 -6.83 12.08
N SER A 118 28.51 -7.74 11.24
CA SER A 118 29.04 -9.08 10.95
C SER A 118 30.04 -9.08 9.80
#